data_AF-A0A9X4PKI9-F1
#
_entry.id   AF-A0A9X4PKI9-F1
#
_cell.length_a   1.000
_cell.length_b   1.000
_cell.length_c   1.000
_cell.angle_alpha   90.00
_cell.angle_beta   90.00
_cell.angle_gamma   90.00
#
_symmetry.space_group_name_H-M   'P 1'
#
loop_
_entity.id
_entity.type
_entity.pdbx_description
1 polymer ?
#
loop_
_entity_poly.entity_id
_entity_poly.type
_entity_poly.pdbx_seq_one_letter_code
_entity_poly.pdbx_strand_id
1 'polypeptide(L)'
;MKKNKYGLVPLHNAVECKVDIVGWSIKKMFSTIARDTYKNTPLHNDDHIDVAKVLSQTKGININAANEDGYTPLHLAVTRGCADTVKTLLQAEGINVNTADKNEYTPLHLAAVFGCVDVVQVLLQAEGIKVDAVSKNGHTPLHLAALFGHTDTVKALLQTKGVDVNATDKSGWTPLFIRLAAQHTIQYTTNIATSIGINSDTESLSIFLDENSSKKIVDTLMEKGANHLLKSKNGETPMDLDKNGYIKQFLKQKAIKKAFFMVVQQHY
;
A
#
# COMPACT_ATOMS: atom_id res chain seq x y z
N MET A 1 31.14 22.47 -5.73
CA MET A 1 30.05 23.38 -5.30
C MET A 1 29.93 23.32 -3.78
N LYS A 2 29.75 24.46 -3.09
CA LYS A 2 29.58 24.46 -1.63
C LYS A 2 28.18 23.96 -1.28
N LYS A 3 28.10 22.91 -0.46
CA LYS A 3 26.85 22.44 0.16
C LYS A 3 26.49 23.37 1.33
N ASN A 4 25.21 23.54 1.62
CA ASN A 4 24.80 24.23 2.84
C ASN A 4 25.05 23.34 4.09
N LYS A 5 24.74 23.85 5.29
CA LYS A 5 24.93 23.10 6.56
C LYS A 5 24.16 21.76 6.64
N TYR A 6 23.21 21.54 5.72
CA TYR A 6 22.41 20.33 5.59
C TYR A 6 22.85 19.44 4.41
N GLY A 7 24.00 19.73 3.79
CA GLY A 7 24.51 18.94 2.67
C GLY A 7 23.76 19.20 1.34
N LEU A 8 22.79 20.11 1.32
CA LEU A 8 22.00 20.42 0.13
C LEU A 8 22.84 21.23 -0.85
N VAL A 9 22.81 20.83 -2.12
CA VAL A 9 23.31 21.65 -3.23
C VAL A 9 22.24 22.64 -3.69
N PRO A 10 22.60 23.75 -4.36
CA PRO A 10 21.63 24.75 -4.85
C PRO A 10 20.44 24.16 -5.62
N LEU A 11 20.63 23.02 -6.29
CA LEU A 11 19.56 22.33 -7.00
C LEU A 11 18.49 21.75 -6.06
N HIS A 12 18.82 21.26 -4.86
CA HIS A 12 17.81 20.79 -3.91
C HIS A 12 16.91 21.94 -3.46
N ASN A 13 17.48 23.12 -3.21
CA ASN A 13 16.71 24.32 -2.88
C ASN A 13 15.97 24.90 -4.10
N ALA A 14 16.48 24.70 -5.32
CA ALA A 14 15.81 25.13 -6.54
C ALA A 14 14.58 24.27 -6.88
N VAL A 15 14.59 22.98 -6.49
CA VAL A 15 13.39 22.11 -6.57
C VAL A 15 12.28 22.64 -5.65
N GLU A 16 12.62 23.20 -4.49
CA GLU A 16 11.65 23.91 -3.62
C GLU A 16 11.17 25.25 -4.21
N CYS A 17 11.86 25.82 -5.22
CA CYS A 17 11.61 27.17 -5.74
C CYS A 17 11.37 27.19 -7.26
N LYS A 18 10.13 26.91 -7.69
CA LYS A 18 9.49 27.15 -9.01
C LYS A 18 10.24 26.75 -10.30
N VAL A 19 9.45 26.17 -11.20
CA VAL A 19 9.76 25.48 -12.48
C VAL A 19 10.77 26.17 -13.42
N ASP A 20 10.87 27.50 -13.43
CA ASP A 20 11.65 28.24 -14.45
C ASP A 20 13.18 28.18 -14.26
N ILE A 21 13.66 28.06 -13.02
CA ILE A 21 15.12 28.00 -12.73
C ILE A 21 15.66 26.59 -13.02
N VAL A 22 14.80 25.59 -12.89
CA VAL A 22 15.14 24.16 -12.95
C VAL A 22 15.54 23.76 -14.37
N GLY A 23 14.79 24.17 -15.40
CA GLY A 23 15.11 23.86 -16.80
C GLY A 23 16.44 24.47 -17.29
N TRP A 24 16.78 25.69 -16.88
CA TRP A 24 18.04 26.35 -17.26
C TRP A 24 19.24 25.84 -16.45
N SER A 25 19.04 25.50 -15.18
CA SER A 25 20.09 24.97 -14.30
C SER A 25 20.44 23.51 -14.60
N ILE A 26 19.46 22.68 -14.98
CA ILE A 26 19.67 21.26 -15.34
C ILE A 26 20.57 21.11 -16.56
N LYS A 27 20.42 21.95 -17.59
CA LYS A 27 21.26 21.90 -18.80
C LYS A 27 22.71 22.38 -18.59
N LYS A 28 22.94 23.25 -17.58
CA LYS A 28 24.22 23.96 -17.38
C LYS A 28 25.05 23.40 -16.21
N MET A 29 24.46 22.64 -15.28
CA MET A 29 25.11 22.17 -14.05
C MET A 29 25.02 20.65 -13.88
N PHE A 30 25.59 19.87 -14.81
CA PHE A 30 25.75 18.43 -14.64
C PHE A 30 26.57 18.10 -13.38
N SER A 31 25.86 17.81 -12.30
CA SER A 31 26.35 17.17 -11.08
C SER A 31 25.25 16.23 -10.57
N THR A 32 25.00 15.20 -11.36
CA THR A 32 24.01 14.13 -11.14
C THR A 32 24.34 13.19 -9.97
N ILE A 33 25.31 13.55 -9.13
CA ILE A 33 25.78 12.78 -7.95
C ILE A 33 25.55 13.57 -6.65
N ALA A 34 24.92 14.74 -6.71
CA ALA A 34 24.69 15.54 -5.52
C ALA A 34 23.66 14.88 -4.61
N ARG A 35 24.17 14.14 -3.62
CA ARG A 35 23.43 13.57 -2.50
C ARG A 35 23.43 14.55 -1.32
N ASP A 36 22.26 14.74 -0.72
CA ASP A 36 22.14 15.43 0.57
C ASP A 36 22.70 14.57 1.71
N THR A 37 22.56 15.04 2.95
CA THR A 37 23.05 14.33 4.15
C THR A 37 22.38 12.96 4.34
N TYR A 38 21.18 12.76 3.79
CA TYR A 38 20.38 11.53 3.86
C TYR A 38 20.48 10.69 2.58
N LYS A 39 21.45 10.99 1.71
CA LYS A 39 21.63 10.37 0.37
C LYS A 39 20.44 10.55 -0.58
N ASN A 40 19.54 11.47 -0.30
CA ASN A 40 18.48 11.83 -1.23
C ASN A 40 19.08 12.47 -2.47
N THR A 41 18.49 12.16 -3.62
CA THR A 41 18.70 12.89 -4.87
C THR A 41 17.68 14.02 -4.96
N PRO A 42 17.86 15.03 -5.84
CA PRO A 42 16.87 16.07 -6.06
C PRO A 42 15.46 15.54 -6.39
N LEU A 43 15.37 14.34 -6.99
CA LEU A 43 14.10 13.68 -7.31
C LEU A 43 13.36 13.13 -6.06
N HIS A 44 14.04 12.96 -4.92
CA HIS A 44 13.40 12.50 -3.68
C HIS A 44 12.58 13.60 -2.99
N ASN A 45 13.01 14.87 -3.11
CA ASN A 45 12.39 15.98 -2.39
C ASN A 45 11.33 16.71 -3.22
N ASP A 46 10.99 16.22 -4.41
CA ASP A 46 10.17 16.96 -5.35
C ASP A 46 8.68 16.64 -5.25
N ASP A 47 7.90 17.67 -4.98
CA ASP A 47 6.44 17.65 -4.88
C ASP A 47 5.80 18.08 -6.22
N HIS A 48 6.59 18.62 -7.16
CA HIS A 48 6.11 19.23 -8.38
C HIS A 48 6.21 18.30 -9.59
N ILE A 49 5.06 17.91 -10.13
CA ILE A 49 4.98 17.00 -11.28
C ILE A 49 5.83 17.43 -12.49
N ASP A 50 5.93 18.74 -12.76
CA ASP A 50 6.68 19.25 -13.90
C ASP A 50 8.19 19.11 -13.72
N VAL A 51 8.67 19.23 -12.48
CA VAL A 51 10.07 19.01 -12.14
C VAL A 51 10.38 17.51 -12.19
N ALA A 52 9.51 16.66 -11.64
CA ALA A 52 9.62 15.21 -11.75
C ALA A 52 9.66 14.73 -13.21
N LYS A 53 8.85 15.32 -14.10
CA LYS A 53 8.87 15.06 -15.56
C LYS A 53 10.20 15.43 -16.19
N VAL A 54 10.68 16.65 -15.93
CA VAL A 54 11.92 17.14 -16.53
C VAL A 54 13.11 16.31 -16.03
N LEU A 55 13.15 15.98 -14.74
CA LEU A 55 14.21 15.18 -14.14
C LEU A 55 14.17 13.72 -14.62
N SER A 56 12.99 13.11 -14.75
CA SER A 56 12.88 11.73 -15.21
C SER A 56 13.31 11.54 -16.67
N GLN A 57 13.18 12.58 -17.50
CA GLN A 57 13.59 12.60 -18.91
C GLN A 57 15.04 13.07 -19.13
N THR A 58 15.74 13.52 -18.08
CA THR A 58 17.10 14.03 -18.18
C THR A 58 18.12 12.88 -18.15
N LYS A 59 18.95 12.79 -19.20
CA LYS A 59 20.03 11.80 -19.28
C LYS A 59 21.02 11.95 -18.12
N GLY A 60 21.35 10.83 -17.47
CA GLY A 60 22.32 10.77 -16.37
C GLY A 60 21.70 10.90 -14.97
N ILE A 61 20.39 11.09 -14.85
CA ILE A 61 19.68 11.00 -13.57
C ILE A 61 19.36 9.53 -13.27
N ASN A 62 19.81 9.05 -12.10
CA ASN A 62 19.41 7.74 -11.61
C ASN A 62 18.04 7.82 -10.93
N ILE A 63 16.98 7.51 -11.68
CA ILE A 63 15.59 7.48 -11.22
C ILE A 63 15.32 6.41 -10.14
N ASN A 64 16.18 5.39 -10.05
CA ASN A 64 16.09 4.29 -9.08
C ASN A 64 17.05 4.49 -7.89
N ALA A 65 17.65 5.67 -7.74
CA ALA A 65 18.54 5.93 -6.62
C ALA A 65 17.77 5.75 -5.31
N ALA A 66 18.28 4.92 -4.42
CA ALA A 66 17.73 4.77 -3.08
C ALA A 66 18.47 5.70 -2.10
N ASN A 67 17.71 6.31 -1.18
CA ASN A 67 18.26 7.08 -0.06
C ASN A 67 18.79 6.16 1.05
N GLU A 68 19.18 6.74 2.18
CA GLU A 68 19.72 5.95 3.29
C GLU A 68 18.78 4.87 3.81
N ASP A 69 17.47 5.04 3.68
CA ASP A 69 16.44 4.09 4.15
C ASP A 69 15.96 3.10 3.08
N GLY A 70 16.57 3.14 1.89
CA GLY A 70 16.16 2.29 0.79
C GLY A 70 14.99 2.86 -0.01
N TYR A 71 14.47 4.04 0.35
CA TYR A 71 13.41 4.67 -0.41
C TYR A 71 13.95 5.20 -1.73
N THR A 72 13.28 4.84 -2.81
CA THR A 72 13.47 5.44 -4.13
C THR A 72 12.51 6.62 -4.30
N PRO A 73 12.71 7.48 -5.31
CA PRO A 73 11.75 8.53 -5.64
C PRO A 73 10.33 8.02 -5.86
N LEU A 74 10.17 6.81 -6.40
CA LEU A 74 8.87 6.17 -6.55
C LEU A 74 8.22 5.87 -5.20
N HIS A 75 8.97 5.43 -4.18
CA HIS A 75 8.43 5.21 -2.84
C HIS A 75 7.91 6.52 -2.24
N LEU A 76 8.68 7.61 -2.37
CA LEU A 76 8.29 8.91 -1.83
C LEU A 76 7.09 9.52 -2.56
N ALA A 77 7.00 9.35 -3.87
CA ALA A 77 5.81 9.76 -4.64
C ALA A 77 4.55 9.01 -4.17
N VAL A 78 4.70 7.72 -3.82
CA VAL A 78 3.61 6.91 -3.27
C VAL A 78 3.23 7.33 -1.85
N THR A 79 4.20 7.58 -0.96
CA THR A 79 3.89 8.01 0.42
C THR A 79 3.18 9.37 0.48
N ARG A 80 3.40 10.20 -0.53
CA ARG A 80 2.71 11.48 -0.72
C ARG A 80 1.33 11.36 -1.36
N GLY A 81 0.94 10.17 -1.85
CA GLY A 81 -0.34 9.94 -2.51
C GLY A 81 -0.50 10.62 -3.87
N CYS A 82 0.58 11.12 -4.48
CA CYS A 82 0.50 11.89 -5.72
C CYS A 82 0.50 10.96 -6.95
N ALA A 83 -0.70 10.51 -7.36
CA ALA A 83 -0.90 9.58 -8.46
C ALA A 83 -0.30 10.08 -9.79
N ASP A 84 -0.36 11.39 -10.07
CA ASP A 84 0.17 11.96 -11.31
C ASP A 84 1.71 11.95 -11.36
N THR A 85 2.37 12.18 -10.23
CA THR A 85 3.83 12.06 -10.11
C THR A 85 4.26 10.60 -10.21
N VAL A 86 3.52 9.67 -9.60
CA VAL A 86 3.74 8.22 -9.76
C VAL A 86 3.62 7.83 -11.23
N LYS A 87 2.55 8.26 -11.93
CA LYS A 87 2.35 7.99 -13.35
C LYS A 87 3.49 8.53 -14.22
N THR A 88 3.96 9.74 -13.91
CA THR A 88 5.11 10.35 -14.58
C THR A 88 6.38 9.52 -14.39
N LEU A 89 6.67 9.09 -13.15
CA LEU A 89 7.86 8.30 -12.84
C LEU A 89 7.81 6.92 -13.50
N LEU A 90 6.62 6.31 -13.60
CA LEU A 90 6.43 5.04 -14.29
C LEU A 90 6.64 5.12 -15.80
N GLN A 91 6.52 6.30 -16.41
CA GLN A 91 6.83 6.52 -17.83
C GLN A 91 8.33 6.70 -18.09
N ALA A 92 9.15 6.81 -17.05
CA ALA A 92 10.58 6.99 -17.18
C ALA A 92 11.27 5.69 -17.65
N GLU A 93 12.17 5.82 -18.62
CA GLU A 93 12.91 4.67 -19.15
C GLU A 93 13.77 4.03 -18.06
N GLY A 94 13.63 2.71 -17.87
CA GLY A 94 14.41 1.94 -16.90
C GLY A 94 13.96 2.05 -15.44
N ILE A 95 12.75 2.57 -15.17
CA ILE A 95 12.19 2.63 -13.81
C ILE A 95 12.00 1.21 -13.23
N ASN A 96 12.42 1.00 -11.98
CA ASN A 96 12.20 -0.26 -11.27
C ASN A 96 11.04 -0.11 -10.26
N VAL A 97 9.87 -0.59 -10.68
CA VAL A 97 8.61 -0.53 -9.93
C VAL A 97 8.56 -1.45 -8.71
N ASN A 98 9.48 -2.42 -8.63
CA ASN A 98 9.53 -3.44 -7.58
C ASN A 98 10.72 -3.26 -6.64
N THR A 99 11.39 -2.11 -6.68
CA THR A 99 12.48 -1.83 -5.75
C THR A 99 11.93 -1.93 -4.33
N ALA A 100 12.63 -2.63 -3.44
CA ALA A 100 12.20 -2.78 -2.06
C ALA A 100 13.08 -1.92 -1.14
N ASP A 101 12.47 -1.33 -0.11
CA ASP A 101 13.18 -0.59 0.94
C ASP A 101 13.93 -1.54 1.90
N LYS A 102 14.52 -1.01 2.98
CA LYS A 102 15.21 -1.82 4.01
C LYS A 102 14.32 -2.86 4.71
N ASN A 103 13.00 -2.66 4.71
CA ASN A 103 12.02 -3.57 5.29
C ASN A 103 11.39 -4.50 4.23
N GLU A 104 11.94 -4.49 3.01
CA GLU A 104 11.45 -5.19 1.84
C GLU A 104 10.05 -4.70 1.40
N TYR A 105 9.65 -3.48 1.78
CA TYR A 105 8.45 -2.86 1.25
C TYR A 105 8.71 -2.32 -0.15
N THR A 106 7.89 -2.77 -1.09
CA THR A 106 7.83 -2.20 -2.45
C THR A 106 6.90 -0.98 -2.48
N PRO A 107 6.91 -0.16 -3.54
CA PRO A 107 5.96 0.94 -3.70
C PRO A 107 4.50 0.49 -3.55
N LEU A 108 4.16 -0.72 -4.03
CA LEU A 108 2.81 -1.27 -3.88
C LEU A 108 2.45 -1.60 -2.42
N HIS A 109 3.41 -2.02 -1.60
CA HIS A 109 3.17 -2.19 -0.16
C HIS A 109 2.85 -0.85 0.50
N LEU A 110 3.63 0.20 0.22
CA LEU A 110 3.38 1.52 0.79
C LEU A 110 2.03 2.06 0.33
N ALA A 111 1.68 1.91 -0.94
CA ALA A 111 0.37 2.31 -1.46
C ALA A 111 -0.78 1.58 -0.74
N ALA A 112 -0.58 0.30 -0.41
CA ALA A 112 -1.52 -0.49 0.37
C ALA A 112 -1.61 -0.06 1.85
N VAL A 113 -0.53 0.44 2.46
CA VAL A 113 -0.54 1.00 3.83
C VAL A 113 -1.31 2.31 3.89
N PHE A 114 -1.05 3.22 2.96
CA PHE A 114 -1.68 4.54 2.94
C PHE A 114 -3.10 4.53 2.36
N GLY A 115 -3.51 3.45 1.70
CA GLY A 115 -4.87 3.32 1.17
C GLY A 115 -5.14 4.19 -0.06
N CYS A 116 -4.10 4.69 -0.73
CA CYS A 116 -4.22 5.54 -1.91
C CYS A 116 -4.65 4.71 -3.14
N VAL A 117 -5.96 4.52 -3.32
CA VAL A 117 -6.54 3.67 -4.38
C VAL A 117 -6.06 4.10 -5.77
N ASP A 118 -6.00 5.40 -6.06
CA ASP A 118 -5.56 5.91 -7.36
C ASP A 118 -4.10 5.52 -7.65
N VAL A 119 -3.23 5.65 -6.64
CA VAL A 119 -1.82 5.25 -6.73
C VAL A 119 -1.70 3.74 -6.92
N VAL A 120 -2.50 2.95 -6.19
CA VAL A 120 -2.55 1.49 -6.35
C VAL A 120 -2.96 1.12 -7.77
N GLN A 121 -4.00 1.73 -8.32
CA GLN A 121 -4.45 1.48 -9.69
C GLN A 121 -3.36 1.82 -10.72
N VAL A 122 -2.69 2.96 -10.55
CA VAL A 122 -1.58 3.38 -11.42
C VAL A 122 -0.41 2.39 -11.35
N LEU A 123 -0.04 1.94 -10.15
CA LEU A 123 1.03 0.94 -9.97
C LEU A 123 0.67 -0.43 -10.53
N LEU A 124 -0.59 -0.87 -10.41
CA LEU A 124 -1.06 -2.15 -10.94
C LEU A 124 -1.09 -2.18 -12.48
N GLN A 125 -1.16 -1.02 -13.12
CA GLN A 125 -1.03 -0.87 -14.57
C GLN A 125 0.42 -0.87 -15.06
N ALA A 126 1.40 -0.79 -14.14
CA ALA A 126 2.81 -0.75 -14.51
C ALA A 126 3.29 -2.11 -15.03
N GLU A 127 4.09 -2.09 -16.08
CA GLU A 127 4.68 -3.31 -16.65
C GLU A 127 5.63 -3.98 -15.64
N GLY A 128 5.47 -5.29 -15.47
CA GLY A 128 6.34 -6.09 -14.59
C GLY A 128 6.10 -5.92 -13.10
N ILE A 129 5.01 -5.26 -12.66
CA ILE A 129 4.67 -5.11 -11.24
C ILE A 129 4.48 -6.48 -10.55
N LYS A 130 5.11 -6.66 -9.39
CA LYS A 130 4.97 -7.85 -8.54
C LYS A 130 3.92 -7.59 -7.47
N VAL A 131 2.71 -8.06 -7.74
CA VAL A 131 1.54 -7.85 -6.86
C VAL A 131 1.62 -8.60 -5.53
N ASP A 132 2.28 -9.77 -5.53
CA ASP A 132 2.49 -10.62 -4.35
C ASP A 132 3.93 -10.57 -3.83
N ALA A 133 4.60 -9.43 -4.00
CA ALA A 133 5.86 -9.19 -3.30
C ALA A 133 5.63 -9.36 -1.79
N VAL A 134 6.62 -9.89 -1.08
CA VAL A 134 6.56 -10.09 0.36
C VAL A 134 7.53 -9.15 1.06
N SER A 135 7.09 -8.56 2.16
CA SER A 135 7.97 -7.80 3.06
C SER A 135 8.82 -8.72 3.93
N LYS A 136 9.70 -8.13 4.74
CA LYS A 136 10.53 -8.85 5.71
C LYS A 136 9.71 -9.67 6.71
N ASN A 137 8.44 -9.35 6.94
CA ASN A 137 7.54 -10.11 7.81
C ASN A 137 6.68 -11.14 7.05
N GLY A 138 6.86 -11.25 5.74
CA GLY A 138 6.03 -12.08 4.87
C GLY A 138 4.70 -11.44 4.50
N HIS A 139 4.48 -10.16 4.82
CA HIS A 139 3.24 -9.49 4.44
C HIS A 139 3.27 -9.18 2.95
N THR A 140 2.19 -9.51 2.24
CA THR A 140 1.92 -9.01 0.88
C THR A 140 1.20 -7.67 0.94
N PRO A 141 1.10 -6.89 -0.16
CA PRO A 141 0.28 -5.68 -0.19
C PRO A 141 -1.17 -5.93 0.24
N LEU A 142 -1.73 -7.10 -0.07
CA LEU A 142 -3.08 -7.47 0.36
C LEU A 142 -3.19 -7.65 1.88
N HIS A 143 -2.16 -8.20 2.55
CA HIS A 143 -2.12 -8.28 4.01
C HIS A 143 -2.19 -6.88 4.65
N LEU A 144 -1.41 -5.93 4.11
CA LEU A 144 -1.37 -4.57 4.64
C LEU A 144 -2.69 -3.83 4.38
N ALA A 145 -3.24 -3.92 3.17
CA ALA A 145 -4.53 -3.30 2.85
C ALA A 145 -5.66 -3.85 3.75
N ALA A 146 -5.64 -5.15 4.06
CA ALA A 146 -6.59 -5.77 4.97
C ALA A 146 -6.35 -5.34 6.44
N LEU A 147 -5.10 -5.25 6.88
CA LEU A 147 -4.73 -4.79 8.23
C LEU A 147 -5.23 -3.37 8.51
N PHE A 148 -5.03 -2.46 7.55
CA PHE A 148 -5.42 -1.05 7.66
C PHE A 148 -6.86 -0.78 7.22
N GLY A 149 -7.65 -1.80 6.89
CA GLY A 149 -9.08 -1.63 6.61
C GLY A 149 -9.41 -0.89 5.30
N HIS A 150 -8.47 -0.78 4.36
CA HIS A 150 -8.64 -0.05 3.11
C HIS A 150 -9.46 -0.85 2.09
N THR A 151 -10.78 -0.79 2.21
CA THR A 151 -11.72 -1.62 1.44
C THR A 151 -11.54 -1.50 -0.08
N ASP A 152 -11.41 -0.29 -0.61
CA ASP A 152 -11.32 -0.08 -2.05
C ASP A 152 -9.95 -0.50 -2.61
N THR A 153 -8.89 -0.36 -1.80
CA THR A 153 -7.57 -0.91 -2.12
C THR A 153 -7.58 -2.44 -2.16
N VAL A 154 -8.22 -3.10 -1.18
CA VAL A 154 -8.39 -4.56 -1.18
C VAL A 154 -9.11 -5.02 -2.45
N LYS A 155 -10.18 -4.31 -2.85
CA LYS A 155 -10.91 -4.62 -4.09
C LYS A 155 -10.04 -4.45 -5.33
N ALA A 156 -9.28 -3.36 -5.43
CA ALA A 156 -8.40 -3.10 -6.57
C ALA A 156 -7.33 -4.19 -6.70
N LEU A 157 -6.71 -4.60 -5.58
CA LEU A 157 -5.75 -5.70 -5.56
C LEU A 157 -6.41 -7.03 -5.99
N LEU A 158 -7.56 -7.39 -5.44
CA LEU A 158 -8.26 -8.65 -5.75
C LEU A 158 -8.90 -8.71 -7.15
N GLN A 159 -8.96 -7.58 -7.86
CA GLN A 159 -9.33 -7.52 -9.28
C GLN A 159 -8.12 -7.79 -10.19
N THR A 160 -6.91 -7.69 -9.65
CA THR A 160 -5.67 -7.89 -10.41
C THR A 160 -5.34 -9.38 -10.50
N LYS A 161 -4.91 -9.81 -11.69
CA LYS A 161 -4.49 -11.21 -11.90
C LYS A 161 -3.20 -11.49 -11.15
N GLY A 162 -3.10 -12.70 -10.61
CA GLY A 162 -1.89 -13.17 -9.93
C GLY A 162 -1.77 -12.75 -8.46
N VAL A 163 -2.82 -12.20 -7.86
CA VAL A 163 -2.89 -11.99 -6.40
C VAL A 163 -3.38 -13.27 -5.72
N ASP A 164 -2.56 -13.81 -4.81
CA ASP A 164 -2.92 -14.91 -3.94
C ASP A 164 -3.65 -14.41 -2.68
N VAL A 165 -4.97 -14.59 -2.69
CA VAL A 165 -5.86 -14.26 -1.56
C VAL A 165 -5.55 -15.07 -0.30
N ASN A 166 -4.87 -16.22 -0.45
CA ASN A 166 -4.54 -17.16 0.63
C ASN A 166 -3.06 -17.15 0.98
N ALA A 167 -2.28 -16.19 0.46
CA ALA A 167 -0.89 -16.01 0.85
C ALA A 167 -0.78 -15.93 2.38
N THR A 168 0.23 -16.56 2.94
CA THR A 168 0.47 -16.57 4.38
C THR A 168 1.73 -15.78 4.72
N ASP A 169 1.64 -14.96 5.76
CA ASP A 169 2.81 -14.31 6.34
C ASP A 169 3.73 -15.29 7.10
N LYS A 170 4.79 -14.77 7.73
CA LYS A 170 5.70 -15.59 8.55
C LYS A 170 5.05 -16.23 9.78
N SER A 171 3.87 -15.78 10.20
CA SER A 171 3.08 -16.34 11.30
C SER A 171 2.03 -17.35 10.81
N GLY A 172 1.92 -17.56 9.50
CA GLY A 172 0.87 -18.38 8.90
C GLY A 172 -0.48 -17.67 8.80
N TRP A 173 -0.51 -16.34 8.95
CA TRP A 173 -1.73 -15.55 8.88
C TRP A 173 -2.01 -15.18 7.43
N THR A 174 -3.25 -15.39 7.01
CA THR A 174 -3.76 -14.93 5.71
C THR A 174 -4.30 -13.50 5.82
N PRO A 175 -4.52 -12.78 4.70
CA PRO A 175 -5.16 -11.45 4.76
C PRO A 175 -6.51 -11.47 5.48
N LEU A 176 -7.28 -12.55 5.33
CA LEU A 176 -8.54 -12.76 6.05
C LEU A 176 -8.31 -12.88 7.57
N PHE A 177 -7.31 -13.66 7.98
CA PHE A 177 -6.94 -13.83 9.39
C PHE A 177 -6.53 -12.49 10.00
N ILE A 178 -5.66 -11.74 9.32
CA ILE A 178 -5.19 -10.43 9.78
C ILE A 178 -6.36 -9.45 9.96
N ARG A 179 -7.31 -9.43 9.02
CA ARG A 179 -8.46 -8.51 9.12
C ARG A 179 -9.28 -8.73 10.39
N LEU A 180 -9.54 -9.99 10.73
CA LEU A 180 -10.31 -10.38 11.92
C LEU A 180 -9.53 -10.11 13.21
N ALA A 181 -8.23 -10.44 13.22
CA ALA A 181 -7.34 -10.16 14.35
C ALA A 181 -7.21 -8.66 14.64
N ALA A 182 -7.07 -7.85 13.59
CA ALA A 182 -7.00 -6.40 13.68
C ALA A 182 -8.27 -5.82 14.30
N GLN A 183 -9.45 -6.24 13.81
CA GLN A 183 -10.71 -5.77 14.36
C GLN A 183 -10.89 -6.13 15.83
N HIS A 184 -10.52 -7.35 16.22
CA HIS A 184 -10.60 -7.76 17.62
C HIS A 184 -9.70 -6.91 18.51
N THR A 185 -8.46 -6.67 18.09
CA THR A 185 -7.49 -5.84 18.83
C THR A 185 -8.02 -4.41 18.98
N ILE A 186 -8.51 -3.81 17.89
CA ILE A 186 -8.98 -2.43 17.92
C ILE A 186 -10.25 -2.32 18.78
N GLN A 187 -11.22 -3.24 18.66
CA GLN A 187 -12.44 -3.24 19.49
C GLN A 187 -12.10 -3.36 20.98
N TYR A 188 -11.17 -4.24 21.33
CA TYR A 188 -10.70 -4.41 22.71
C TYR A 188 -10.10 -3.11 23.25
N THR A 189 -9.22 -2.45 22.49
CA THR A 189 -8.62 -1.17 22.90
C THR A 189 -9.65 -0.05 23.04
N THR A 190 -10.63 0.04 22.14
CA THR A 190 -11.69 1.06 22.19
C THR A 190 -12.60 0.88 23.40
N ASN A 191 -12.98 -0.37 23.71
CA ASN A 191 -13.79 -0.67 24.89
C ASN A 191 -13.06 -0.29 26.19
N ILE A 192 -11.76 -0.54 26.25
CA ILE A 192 -10.94 -0.11 27.40
C ILE A 192 -10.88 1.41 27.46
N ALA A 193 -10.49 2.09 26.37
CA ALA A 193 -10.39 3.55 26.32
C ALA A 193 -11.71 4.25 26.74
N THR A 194 -12.85 3.74 26.26
CA THR A 194 -14.18 4.23 26.63
C THR A 194 -14.48 3.99 28.11
N SER A 195 -14.15 2.80 28.64
CA SER A 195 -14.44 2.46 30.05
C SER A 195 -13.58 3.25 31.05
N ILE A 196 -12.38 3.69 30.64
CA ILE A 196 -11.49 4.54 31.44
C ILE A 196 -11.67 6.05 31.15
N GLY A 197 -12.64 6.43 30.31
CA GLY A 197 -12.95 7.82 29.99
C GLY A 197 -11.90 8.54 29.13
N ILE A 198 -10.99 7.79 28.50
CA ILE A 198 -10.00 8.33 27.56
C ILE A 198 -10.66 8.40 26.19
N ASN A 199 -11.01 9.61 25.77
CA ASN A 199 -11.45 9.89 24.41
C ASN A 199 -10.23 10.10 23.49
N SER A 200 -9.27 9.16 23.50
CA SER A 200 -8.06 9.23 22.68
C SER A 200 -8.45 9.04 21.23
N ASP A 201 -8.40 10.11 20.43
CA ASP A 201 -8.59 10.17 18.97
C ASP A 201 -9.42 8.99 18.43
N THR A 202 -10.60 8.80 19.04
CA THR A 202 -11.47 7.66 18.75
C THR A 202 -11.94 7.75 17.30
N GLU A 203 -11.93 8.96 16.73
CA GLU A 203 -12.08 9.26 15.30
C GLU A 203 -10.97 8.62 14.43
N SER A 204 -9.69 8.68 14.83
CA SER A 204 -8.58 8.05 14.09
C SER A 204 -8.67 6.53 14.10
N LEU A 205 -9.11 5.93 15.22
CA LEU A 205 -9.39 4.49 15.30
C LEU A 205 -10.72 4.12 14.63
N SER A 206 -11.70 5.03 14.56
CA SER A 206 -13.03 4.80 13.96
C SER A 206 -12.95 4.47 12.48
N ILE A 207 -11.99 5.03 11.76
CA ILE A 207 -11.73 4.74 10.34
C ILE A 207 -11.36 3.26 10.15
N PHE A 208 -10.60 2.67 11.10
CA PHE A 208 -10.22 1.26 11.09
C PHE A 208 -11.31 0.33 11.66
N LEU A 209 -12.23 0.88 12.46
CA LEU A 209 -13.29 0.18 13.20
C LEU A 209 -14.63 0.11 12.49
N ASP A 210 -14.83 0.78 11.35
CA ASP A 210 -16.12 0.70 10.67
C ASP A 210 -16.50 -0.76 10.43
N GLU A 211 -17.47 -1.26 11.19
CA GLU A 211 -17.89 -2.66 11.18
C GLU A 211 -18.39 -3.04 9.79
N ASN A 212 -18.97 -2.07 9.07
CA ASN A 212 -19.42 -2.25 7.71
C ASN A 212 -18.24 -2.45 6.74
N SER A 213 -17.20 -1.61 6.82
CA SER A 213 -15.98 -1.79 6.03
C SER A 213 -15.26 -3.09 6.39
N SER A 214 -15.20 -3.44 7.67
CA SER A 214 -14.64 -4.72 8.14
C SER A 214 -15.35 -5.92 7.52
N LYS A 215 -16.68 -5.94 7.64
CA LYS A 215 -17.55 -6.95 7.05
C LYS A 215 -17.38 -6.99 5.53
N LYS A 216 -17.34 -5.84 4.86
CA LYS A 216 -17.20 -5.74 3.41
C LYS A 216 -15.87 -6.29 2.91
N ILE A 217 -14.78 -6.09 3.65
CA ILE A 217 -13.47 -6.70 3.34
C ILE A 217 -13.54 -8.22 3.50
N VAL A 218 -14.11 -8.71 4.60
CA VAL A 218 -14.29 -10.16 4.84
C VAL A 218 -15.13 -10.78 3.73
N ASP A 219 -16.27 -10.17 3.39
CA ASP A 219 -17.15 -10.60 2.30
C ASP A 219 -16.38 -10.63 0.97
N THR A 220 -15.63 -9.56 0.64
CA THR A 220 -14.85 -9.48 -0.60
C THR A 220 -13.77 -10.56 -0.67
N LEU A 221 -13.05 -10.82 0.43
CA LEU A 221 -12.03 -11.87 0.51
C LEU A 221 -12.67 -13.26 0.34
N MET A 222 -13.79 -13.51 1.01
CA MET A 222 -14.51 -14.79 0.93
C MET A 222 -15.12 -15.04 -0.44
N GLU A 223 -15.62 -14.01 -1.12
CA GLU A 223 -16.08 -14.07 -2.52
C GLU A 223 -14.94 -14.45 -3.47
N LYS A 224 -13.74 -13.97 -3.18
CA LYS A 224 -12.52 -14.24 -3.96
C LYS A 224 -11.83 -15.55 -3.61
N GLY A 225 -12.41 -16.35 -2.71
CA GLY A 225 -11.90 -17.68 -2.38
C GLY A 225 -10.92 -17.72 -1.21
N ALA A 226 -10.97 -16.73 -0.31
CA ALA A 226 -10.25 -16.79 0.95
C ALA A 226 -10.66 -18.05 1.74
N ASN A 227 -9.67 -18.83 2.15
CA ASN A 227 -9.86 -20.08 2.84
C ASN A 227 -9.93 -19.83 4.36
N HIS A 228 -11.15 -19.85 4.88
CA HIS A 228 -11.46 -19.72 6.31
C HIS A 228 -11.03 -20.92 7.17
N LEU A 229 -10.50 -21.99 6.57
CA LEU A 229 -10.03 -23.20 7.27
C LEU A 229 -8.50 -23.27 7.39
N LEU A 230 -7.76 -22.33 6.79
CA LEU A 230 -6.31 -22.29 6.92
C LEU A 230 -5.93 -22.01 8.37
N LYS A 231 -4.98 -22.79 8.88
CA LYS A 231 -4.50 -22.66 10.25
C LYS A 231 -3.25 -21.80 10.30
N SER A 232 -3.20 -20.91 11.29
CA SER A 232 -1.97 -20.22 11.66
C SER A 232 -0.94 -21.23 12.20
N LYS A 233 0.30 -20.77 12.43
CA LYS A 233 1.32 -21.59 13.11
C LYS A 233 0.90 -22.05 14.51
N ASN A 234 -0.01 -21.32 15.16
CA ASN A 234 -0.55 -21.67 16.47
C ASN A 234 -1.76 -22.61 16.39
N GLY A 235 -2.18 -23.00 15.18
CA GLY A 235 -3.32 -23.90 14.95
C GLY A 235 -4.69 -23.21 14.90
N GLU A 236 -4.74 -21.88 15.09
CA GLU A 236 -5.96 -21.08 15.05
C GLU A 236 -6.46 -20.89 13.61
N THR A 237 -7.77 -20.88 13.43
CA THR A 237 -8.42 -20.59 12.15
C THR A 237 -9.01 -19.17 12.14
N PRO A 238 -9.23 -18.56 10.96
CA PRO A 238 -10.00 -17.32 10.86
C PRO A 238 -11.36 -17.39 11.56
N MET A 239 -12.01 -18.55 11.59
CA MET A 239 -13.30 -18.75 12.24
C MET A 239 -13.22 -18.66 13.77
N ASP A 240 -12.07 -18.97 14.37
CA ASP A 240 -11.85 -18.82 15.82
C ASP A 240 -11.76 -17.33 16.24
N LEU A 241 -11.34 -16.46 15.32
CA LEU A 241 -11.26 -15.01 15.52
C LEU A 241 -12.52 -14.25 15.06
N ASP A 242 -13.47 -14.91 14.39
CA ASP A 242 -14.72 -14.33 13.88
C ASP A 242 -15.76 -14.08 15.00
N LYS A 243 -15.42 -13.24 15.98
CA LYS A 243 -16.29 -12.92 17.12
C LYS A 243 -17.58 -12.22 16.70
N ASN A 244 -17.54 -11.43 15.64
CA ASN A 244 -18.70 -10.73 15.07
C ASN A 244 -19.51 -11.59 14.11
N GLY A 245 -19.05 -12.82 13.80
CA GLY A 245 -19.79 -13.78 12.99
C GLY A 245 -19.90 -13.44 11.51
N TYR A 246 -18.99 -12.64 10.95
CA TYR A 246 -19.02 -12.25 9.54
C TYR A 246 -18.85 -13.45 8.60
N ILE A 247 -17.91 -14.35 8.89
CA ILE A 247 -17.71 -15.56 8.09
C ILE A 247 -18.95 -16.45 8.20
N LYS A 248 -19.48 -16.64 9.42
CA LYS A 248 -20.69 -17.44 9.66
C LYS A 248 -21.89 -16.88 8.88
N GLN A 249 -22.08 -15.56 8.90
CA GLN A 249 -23.15 -14.88 8.17
C GLN A 249 -23.00 -15.05 6.66
N PHE A 250 -21.78 -14.86 6.13
CA PHE A 250 -21.48 -15.04 4.72
C PHE A 250 -21.78 -16.47 4.23
N LEU A 251 -21.32 -17.49 4.95
CA LEU A 251 -21.56 -18.89 4.61
C LEU A 251 -23.06 -19.24 4.63
N LYS A 252 -23.80 -18.74 5.62
CA LYS A 252 -25.26 -18.91 5.70
C LYS A 252 -25.95 -18.29 4.48
N GLN A 253 -25.60 -17.06 4.11
CA GLN A 253 -26.18 -16.40 2.92
C GLN A 253 -25.82 -17.14 1.62
N LYS A 254 -24.58 -17.61 1.49
CA LYS A 254 -24.12 -18.39 0.33
C LYS A 254 -24.90 -19.70 0.19
N ALA A 255 -25.15 -20.39 1.30
CA ALA A 255 -25.96 -21.61 1.33
C ALA A 255 -27.42 -21.36 0.91
N ILE A 256 -28.03 -20.28 1.43
CA ILE A 256 -29.40 -19.88 1.06
C ILE A 256 -29.50 -19.57 -0.44
N LYS A 257 -28.57 -18.77 -0.99
CA LYS A 257 -28.54 -18.46 -2.43
C LYS A 257 -28.39 -19.71 -3.29
N LYS A 258 -27.54 -20.65 -2.87
CA LYS A 258 -27.34 -21.93 -3.58
C LYS A 258 -28.61 -22.78 -3.55
N ALA A 259 -29.27 -22.88 -2.40
CA ALA A 259 -30.53 -23.61 -2.27
C ALA A 259 -31.64 -23.00 -3.13
N PHE A 260 -31.78 -21.67 -3.12
CA PHE A 260 -32.73 -20.97 -3.98
C PHE A 260 -32.48 -21.23 -5.47
N PHE A 261 -31.23 -21.14 -5.92
CA PHE A 261 -30.88 -21.42 -7.31
C PHE A 261 -31.22 -22.87 -7.72
N MET A 262 -30.94 -23.84 -6.86
CA MET A 262 -31.30 -25.25 -7.10
C MET A 262 -32.81 -25.45 -7.26
N VAL A 263 -33.63 -24.80 -6.42
CA VAL A 263 -35.10 -24.89 -6.50
C VAL A 263 -35.61 -24.26 -7.80
N VAL A 264 -35.10 -23.09 -8.19
CA VAL A 264 -35.53 -22.42 -9.44
C VAL A 264 -35.18 -23.25 -10.68
N GLN A 265 -34.02 -23.91 -10.72
CA GLN A 265 -33.60 -24.76 -11.83
C GLN A 265 -34.41 -26.07 -11.95
N GLN A 266 -35.14 -26.49 -10.92
CA GLN A 266 -36.04 -27.66 -10.98
C GLN A 266 -37.43 -27.33 -11.56
N HIS A 267 -37.72 -26.04 -11.77
CA HIS A 267 -39.02 -25.54 -12.26
C HIS A 267 -38.96 -24.96 -13.69
N TYR A 268 -37.85 -25.13 -14.39
CA TYR A 268 -37.67 -24.85 -15.83
C TYR A 268 -37.19 -26.11 -16.54
#